data_AF-X0YJ07-F1
#
_entry.id   AF-X0YJ07-F1
#
_cell.length_a   1.000
_cell.length_b   1.000
_cell.length_c   1.000
_cell.angle_alpha   90.00
_cell.angle_beta   90.00
_cell.angle_gamma   90.00
#
_symmetry.space_group_name_H-M   'P 1'
#
loop_
_entity.id
_entity.type
_entity.pdbx_description
1 polymer ?
#
loop_
_entity_poly.entity_id
_entity_poly.type
_entity_poly.pdbx_seq_one_letter_code
_entity_poly.pdbx_strand_id
1 'polypeptide(L)'
;MAGTAAETFLAGYRAGGGDPAWEEHLVNDVIPCESGWNVDSGGYHYGLAQFAPGTWAAAECSPGADWRDPWEQGCAVASWMSQIPGRWGTSAGWPICWWA
;
A
#
# COMPACT_ATOMS: atom_id res chain seq x y z
N MET A 1 23.10 3.38 4.14
CA MET A 1 22.23 2.73 5.12
C MET A 1 20.94 2.41 4.39
N ALA A 2 20.51 1.14 4.39
CA ALA A 2 19.18 0.82 3.86
C ALA A 2 18.15 1.40 4.82
N GLY A 3 17.16 2.13 4.30
CA GLY A 3 16.05 2.65 5.10
C GLY A 3 15.19 1.52 5.66
N THR A 4 14.33 1.84 6.63
CA THR A 4 13.31 0.94 7.16
C THR A 4 12.29 0.55 6.07
N ALA A 5 11.52 -0.52 6.29
CA ALA A 5 10.45 -0.91 5.37
C ALA A 5 9.45 0.24 5.10
N ALA A 6 9.17 1.07 6.11
CA ALA A 6 8.31 2.24 5.99
C ALA A 6 8.89 3.34 5.11
N GLU A 7 10.20 3.63 5.24
CA GLU A 7 10.86 4.61 4.39
C GLU A 7 10.90 4.15 2.92
N THR A 8 11.18 2.88 2.69
CA THR A 8 11.19 2.27 1.36
C THR A 8 9.78 2.26 0.73
N PHE A 9 8.76 1.93 1.52
CA PHE A 9 7.36 2.01 1.11
C PHE A 9 6.96 3.43 0.72
N LEU A 10 7.27 4.43 1.54
CA LEU A 10 6.95 5.83 1.24
C LEU A 10 7.68 6.33 -0.01
N ALA A 11 8.92 5.92 -0.23
CA ALA A 11 9.64 6.25 -1.46
C ALA A 11 8.91 5.70 -2.70
N GLY A 12 8.39 4.48 -2.62
CA GLY A 12 7.55 3.89 -3.66
C GLY A 12 6.22 4.61 -3.85
N TYR A 13 5.52 4.90 -2.76
CA TYR A 13 4.25 5.64 -2.76
C TYR A 13 4.38 7.00 -3.46
N ARG A 14 5.42 7.75 -3.11
CA ARG A 14 5.72 9.04 -3.75
C ARG A 14 6.06 8.88 -5.22
N ALA A 15 6.85 7.86 -5.58
CA ALA A 15 7.20 7.59 -6.98
C ALA A 15 5.98 7.22 -7.83
N GLY A 16 5.00 6.52 -7.25
CA GLY A 16 3.70 6.22 -7.87
C GLY A 16 2.72 7.40 -7.94
N GLY A 17 3.12 8.60 -7.49
CA GLY A 17 2.29 9.80 -7.52
C GLY A 17 1.25 9.87 -6.38
N GLY A 18 1.52 9.18 -5.26
CA GLY A 18 0.66 9.20 -4.08
C GLY A 18 0.43 10.60 -3.51
N ASP A 19 -0.74 10.82 -2.91
CA ASP A 19 -1.13 12.10 -2.30
C ASP A 19 -0.43 12.24 -0.94
N PRO A 20 0.44 13.25 -0.73
CA PRO A 20 1.20 13.41 0.51
C PRO A 20 0.34 13.46 1.77
N ALA A 21 -0.93 13.86 1.64
CA ALA A 21 -1.88 13.91 2.76
C ALA A 21 -2.16 12.53 3.39
N TRP A 22 -1.91 11.43 2.68
CA TRP A 22 -2.17 10.07 3.18
C TRP A 22 -0.92 9.34 3.66
N GLU A 23 0.28 9.90 3.48
CA GLU A 23 1.54 9.22 3.85
C GLU A 23 1.57 8.81 5.32
N GLU A 24 1.21 9.73 6.21
CA GLU A 24 1.21 9.48 7.66
C GLU A 24 0.16 8.43 8.03
N HIS A 25 -1.06 8.56 7.49
CA HIS A 25 -2.16 7.63 7.74
C HIS A 25 -1.84 6.20 7.27
N LEU A 26 -1.24 6.06 6.10
CA LEU A 26 -0.82 4.75 5.58
C LEU A 26 0.23 4.11 6.48
N VAL A 27 1.24 4.86 6.92
CA VAL A 27 2.37 4.33 7.68
C VAL A 27 2.03 4.03 9.13
N ASN A 28 1.19 4.86 9.75
CA ASN A 28 0.91 4.79 11.18
C ASN A 28 -0.37 4.03 11.51
N ASP A 29 -1.34 3.97 10.58
CA ASP A 29 -2.67 3.41 10.86
C ASP A 29 -2.93 2.18 9.98
N VAL A 30 -2.94 2.35 8.65
CA VAL A 30 -3.37 1.30 7.71
C VAL A 30 -2.40 0.11 7.68
N ILE A 31 -1.14 0.33 7.33
CA ILE A 31 -0.16 -0.77 7.18
C ILE A 31 0.10 -1.50 8.50
N PRO A 32 0.24 -0.83 9.66
CA PRO A 32 0.35 -1.51 10.95
C PRO A 32 -0.87 -2.37 11.28
N CYS A 33 -2.08 -1.92 10.97
CA CYS A 33 -3.30 -2.71 11.19
C CYS A 33 -3.41 -3.90 10.22
N GLU A 34 -3.09 -3.70 8.94
CA GLU A 34 -3.24 -4.71 7.90
C GLU A 34 -2.22 -5.85 8.02
N SER A 35 -0.96 -5.53 8.29
CA SER A 35 0.14 -6.51 8.25
C SER A 35 1.10 -6.42 9.43
N GLY A 36 1.02 -5.39 10.27
CA GLY A 36 2.03 -5.13 11.29
C GLY A 36 3.42 -4.94 10.71
N TRP A 37 3.52 -4.44 9.48
CA TRP A 37 4.76 -4.37 8.68
C TRP A 37 5.39 -5.74 8.33
N ASN A 38 4.63 -6.83 8.44
CA ASN A 38 5.06 -8.14 7.95
C ASN A 38 4.57 -8.37 6.52
N VAL A 39 5.49 -8.31 5.56
CA VAL A 39 5.22 -8.52 4.12
C VAL A 39 4.56 -9.88 3.84
N ASP A 40 4.86 -10.90 4.63
CA ASP A 40 4.25 -12.24 4.53
C ASP A 40 3.50 -12.54 5.84
N SER A 41 2.46 -11.75 6.09
CA SER A 41 1.55 -11.90 7.23
C SER A 41 0.71 -13.18 7.16
N GLY A 42 0.77 -13.90 6.03
CA GLY A 42 0.00 -15.10 5.74
C GLY A 42 -1.41 -14.82 5.21
N GLY A 43 -2.05 -15.84 4.63
CA GLY A 43 -3.41 -15.76 4.08
C GLY A 43 -3.46 -15.67 2.55
N TYR A 44 -4.56 -15.13 2.01
CA TYR A 44 -4.83 -15.02 0.56
C TYR A 44 -4.47 -13.65 -0.04
N HIS A 45 -4.04 -12.69 0.78
CA HIS A 45 -3.72 -11.32 0.38
C HIS A 45 -2.20 -11.12 0.32
N TYR A 46 -1.75 -10.17 -0.47
CA TYR A 46 -0.34 -9.89 -0.73
C TYR A 46 0.15 -8.63 -0.02
N GLY A 47 1.31 -8.76 0.60
CA GLY A 47 2.11 -7.65 1.08
C GLY A 47 1.53 -6.88 2.25
N LEU A 48 2.21 -5.78 2.57
CA LEU A 48 1.97 -4.82 3.65
C LEU A 48 0.55 -4.24 3.66
N ALA A 49 -0.02 -4.00 2.47
CA ALA A 49 -1.35 -3.42 2.30
C ALA A 49 -2.44 -4.47 2.03
N GLN A 50 -2.13 -5.77 2.16
CA GLN A 50 -3.09 -6.86 2.02
C GLN A 50 -3.92 -6.80 0.72
N PHE A 51 -3.25 -6.60 -0.42
CA PHE A 51 -3.94 -6.61 -1.72
C PHE A 51 -4.49 -7.99 -2.07
N ALA A 52 -5.74 -8.07 -2.53
CA ALA A 52 -6.22 -9.30 -3.16
C ALA A 52 -5.45 -9.54 -4.47
N PRO A 53 -5.19 -10.79 -4.90
CA PRO A 53 -4.34 -11.05 -6.07
C PRO A 53 -4.78 -10.35 -7.36
N GLY A 54 -6.10 -10.28 -7.60
CA GLY A 54 -6.66 -9.57 -8.74
C GLY A 54 -6.50 -8.04 -8.65
N THR A 55 -6.57 -7.48 -7.44
CA THR A 55 -6.35 -6.06 -7.19
C THR A 55 -4.87 -5.72 -7.34
N TRP A 56 -3.96 -6.56 -6.84
CA TRP A 56 -2.52 -6.40 -7.04
C TRP A 56 -2.18 -6.30 -8.53
N ALA A 57 -2.67 -7.22 -9.35
CA ALA A 57 -2.43 -7.23 -10.79
C ALA A 57 -2.96 -5.97 -11.52
N ALA A 58 -3.95 -5.27 -10.95
CA ALA A 58 -4.47 -4.01 -11.48
C ALA A 58 -3.77 -2.77 -10.90
N ALA A 59 -3.10 -2.92 -9.77
CA ALA A 59 -2.46 -1.84 -9.03
C ALA A 59 -0.94 -1.78 -9.26
N GLU A 60 -0.30 -2.88 -9.64
CA GLU A 60 1.15 -2.95 -9.82
C GLU A 60 1.68 -1.81 -10.70
N CYS A 61 2.69 -1.10 -10.21
CA CYS A 61 3.25 0.05 -10.93
C CYS A 61 3.99 -0.35 -12.22
N SER A 62 4.44 -1.60 -12.28
CA SER A 62 5.07 -2.19 -13.45
C SER A 62 4.63 -3.65 -13.58
N PRO A 63 4.46 -4.16 -14.81
CA PRO A 63 4.10 -5.55 -15.03
C PRO A 63 5.08 -6.51 -14.34
N GLY A 64 4.56 -7.36 -13.46
CA GLY A 64 5.37 -8.36 -12.75
C GLY A 64 6.13 -7.82 -11.54
N ALA A 65 5.65 -6.73 -10.93
CA ALA A 65 6.19 -6.22 -9.68
C ALA A 65 6.17 -7.31 -8.59
N ASP A 66 7.24 -7.40 -7.81
CA ASP A 66 7.35 -8.23 -6.63
C ASP A 66 6.57 -7.61 -5.47
N TRP A 67 5.44 -8.22 -5.14
CA TRP A 67 4.65 -7.83 -3.98
C TRP A 67 5.39 -7.95 -2.65
N ARG A 68 6.59 -8.56 -2.62
CA ARG A 68 7.43 -8.60 -1.42
C ARG A 68 8.33 -7.39 -1.25
N ASP A 69 8.58 -6.61 -2.29
CA ASP A 69 9.38 -5.40 -2.20
C ASP A 69 8.54 -4.25 -1.62
N PRO A 70 8.89 -3.67 -0.45
CA PRO A 70 8.16 -2.54 0.10
C PRO A 70 8.04 -1.36 -0.85
N TRP A 71 9.05 -1.11 -1.71
CA TRP A 71 9.00 0.01 -2.65
C TRP A 71 7.91 -0.21 -3.70
N GLU A 72 7.88 -1.38 -4.33
CA GLU A 72 6.86 -1.71 -5.33
C GLU A 72 5.46 -1.74 -4.73
N GLN A 73 5.32 -2.17 -3.48
CA GLN A 73 4.06 -2.11 -2.76
C GLN A 73 3.59 -0.69 -2.49
N GLY A 74 4.48 0.21 -2.07
CA GLY A 74 4.15 1.62 -1.91
C GLY A 74 3.65 2.23 -3.22
N CYS A 75 4.34 1.92 -4.31
CA CYS A 75 3.94 2.37 -5.64
C CYS A 75 2.57 1.82 -6.04
N ALA A 76 2.31 0.53 -5.80
CA ALA A 76 1.01 -0.09 -6.07
C ALA A 76 -0.13 0.54 -5.25
N VAL A 77 0.11 0.89 -3.98
CA VAL A 77 -0.86 1.62 -3.16
C VAL A 77 -1.21 2.98 -3.77
N ALA A 78 -0.21 3.75 -4.22
CA ALA A 78 -0.44 5.03 -4.89
C ALA A 78 -1.27 4.86 -6.17
N SER A 79 -0.89 3.89 -7.01
CA SER A 79 -1.61 3.54 -8.24
C SER A 79 -3.07 3.17 -7.94
N TRP A 80 -3.32 2.28 -6.99
CA TRP A 80 -4.66 1.86 -6.60
C TRP A 80 -5.51 3.03 -6.10
N MET A 81 -4.99 3.83 -5.17
CA MET A 81 -5.71 4.99 -4.61
C MET A 81 -6.06 6.03 -5.69
N SER A 82 -5.24 6.16 -6.73
CA SER A 82 -5.54 7.04 -7.86
C SER A 82 -6.74 6.58 -8.71
N GLN A 83 -7.04 5.28 -8.70
CA GLN A 83 -8.14 4.68 -9.46
C GLN A 83 -9.49 4.80 -8.73
N ILE A 84 -9.50 5.13 -7.44
CA ILE A 84 -10.71 5.22 -6.62
C ILE A 84 -11.35 6.59 -6.79
N PRO A 85 -12.55 6.67 -7.41
CA PRO A 85 -13.24 7.95 -7.61
C PRO A 85 -13.62 8.55 -6.26
N GLY A 86 -13.37 9.85 -6.08
CA GLY A 86 -13.80 10.57 -4.87
C GLY A 86 -13.06 10.16 -3.60
N ARG A 87 -11.73 9.97 -3.66
CA ARG A 87 -10.80 9.55 -2.58
C ARG A 87 -11.00 10.12 -1.16
N TRP A 88 -11.81 11.15 -0.98
CA TRP A 88 -12.16 11.75 0.30
C TRP A 88 -13.46 11.14 0.85
N GLY A 89 -13.39 10.51 2.03
CA GLY A 89 -14.54 9.87 2.68
C GLY A 89 -14.77 8.40 2.29
N THR A 90 -13.81 7.77 1.64
CA THR A 90 -13.78 6.34 1.29
C THR A 90 -12.68 5.64 2.11
N SER A 91 -12.80 4.33 2.31
CA SER A 91 -11.77 3.52 2.96
C SER A 91 -10.62 3.11 2.04
N ALA A 92 -10.65 3.56 0.78
CA ALA A 92 -9.73 3.20 -0.29
C ALA A 92 -9.53 1.68 -0.51
N GLY A 93 -10.46 0.85 -0.02
CA GLY A 93 -10.36 -0.62 -0.08
C GLY A 93 -10.02 -1.30 1.25
N TRP A 94 -9.73 -0.53 2.31
CA TRP A 94 -9.37 -1.02 3.64
C TRP A 94 -10.46 -0.70 4.68
N PRO A 95 -11.67 -1.30 4.60
CA PRO A 95 -12.85 -0.87 5.36
C PRO A 95 -12.72 -0.89 6.89
N ILE A 96 -11.72 -1.61 7.42
CA ILE A 96 -11.45 -1.69 8.86
C ILE A 96 -10.21 -0.86 9.19
N CYS A 97 -9.06 -1.20 8.61
CA CYS A 97 -7.78 -0.59 8.95
C CYS A 97 -7.62 0.87 8.50
N TRP A 98 -8.48 1.38 7.61
CA TRP A 98 -8.56 2.80 7.29
C TRP A 98 -9.07 3.66 8.46
N TRP A 99 -9.74 3.06 9.43
CA TRP A 99 -10.30 3.77 10.59
C TRP A 99 -9.58 3.40 11.90
N ALA A 100 -8.38 2.81 11.80
CA ALA A 100 -7.55 2.43 12.93
C ALA A 100 -7.04 3.66 13.72
#